data_AF-A0AAJ1HYP3-F1
#
_entry.id   AF-A0AAJ1HYP3-F1
#
_cell.length_a   1.000
_cell.length_b   1.000
_cell.length_c   1.000
_cell.angle_alpha   90.00
_cell.angle_beta   90.00
_cell.angle_gamma   90.00
#
_symmetry.space_group_name_H-M   'P 1'
#
loop_
_entity.id
_entity.type
_entity.pdbx_description
1 polymer ?
#
loop_
_entity_poly.entity_id
_entity_poly.type
_entity_poly.pdbx_seq_one_letter_code
_entity_poly.pdbx_strand_id
1 'polypeptide(L)'
;MQKSIAFIYISVFSCIILASCQFASEKSLSTEEWAERRHSPSDKNPPPEGCKTVKYRGGYYPITEAFEGSGRHCVVHDFVQRKARDWIEGGIERGEPRGAILKFFRSNNSDLDLQSHLVTGAPFSNTSGIGTLPSKNGFFNLRVHNGKIETPGTYGIGVDMIPHVVASDRIKELTEDLPVMKTNGWNSETKNFNEIPWDYSPPTFYTAENLQIKSGGRAIIMAGSDNVVRNNTIEVDGRTAVYLYGPRSLVEGNTFIVHMDPRDKAPLPAILKLRDADGSIIRNNRFIVKRSGLFRKKEEEPQAGINLLESKDVVIEGNVFEQVALPVRKDAASTTAESGNTSQGGR
;
A
#
# COMPACT_ATOMS: atom_id res chain seq x y z
N MET A 1 57.18 -74.43 13.47
CA MET A 1 58.26 -73.89 14.32
C MET A 1 58.18 -72.38 14.30
N GLN A 2 58.32 -71.79 15.49
CA GLN A 2 58.05 -70.41 15.88
C GLN A 2 58.69 -69.34 15.00
N LYS A 3 57.97 -68.23 14.79
CA LYS A 3 58.40 -66.90 15.26
C LYS A 3 57.20 -65.95 15.34
N SER A 4 56.89 -65.56 16.57
CA SER A 4 56.08 -64.39 16.94
C SER A 4 56.93 -63.12 16.76
N ILE A 5 56.28 -61.95 16.57
CA ILE A 5 56.34 -60.75 17.45
C ILE A 5 55.89 -59.45 16.72
N ALA A 6 55.01 -58.73 17.44
CA ALA A 6 54.77 -57.28 17.50
C ALA A 6 53.95 -56.52 16.42
N PHE A 7 52.70 -56.24 16.81
CA PHE A 7 52.00 -54.96 16.66
C PHE A 7 52.72 -53.82 17.42
N ILE A 8 52.64 -52.57 16.93
CA ILE A 8 52.05 -51.36 17.57
C ILE A 8 52.51 -50.06 16.85
N TYR A 9 51.50 -49.29 16.37
CA TYR A 9 51.35 -47.83 16.16
C TYR A 9 52.56 -46.87 16.11
N ILE A 10 52.53 -45.92 15.15
CA ILE A 10 52.37 -44.46 15.37
C ILE A 10 52.40 -43.69 14.01
N SER A 11 51.64 -42.59 13.96
CA SER A 11 51.62 -41.48 12.98
C SER A 11 50.52 -41.43 11.92
N VAL A 12 49.31 -41.12 12.39
CA VAL A 12 48.37 -40.25 11.68
C VAL A 12 48.67 -38.82 12.13
N PHE A 13 49.43 -38.02 11.37
CA PHE A 13 49.43 -36.55 11.45
C PHE A 13 50.36 -35.97 10.36
N SER A 14 49.88 -35.87 9.12
CA SER A 14 50.39 -34.94 8.10
C SER A 14 49.56 -35.06 6.82
N CYS A 15 48.33 -34.54 6.82
CA CYS A 15 47.58 -34.32 5.59
C CYS A 15 46.57 -33.16 5.68
N ILE A 16 46.82 -32.17 6.56
CA ILE A 16 45.99 -30.96 6.67
C ILE A 16 46.88 -29.71 6.74
N ILE A 17 47.81 -29.55 5.80
CA ILE A 17 48.40 -28.24 5.47
C ILE A 17 48.78 -28.32 3.99
N LEU A 18 47.85 -28.03 3.07
CA LEU A 18 48.08 -27.63 1.66
C LEU A 18 46.73 -27.48 0.91
N ALA A 19 45.78 -26.76 1.49
CA ALA A 19 44.56 -26.32 0.79
C ALA A 19 44.25 -24.84 1.10
N SER A 20 45.30 -24.04 1.22
CA SER A 20 45.22 -22.60 1.44
C SER A 20 46.28 -21.94 0.58
N CYS A 21 45.94 -21.71 -0.69
CA CYS A 21 46.47 -20.61 -1.53
C CYS A 21 45.97 -20.80 -2.98
N GLN A 22 44.74 -20.36 -3.24
CA GLN A 22 44.33 -19.79 -4.54
C GLN A 22 42.92 -19.18 -4.43
N PHE A 23 42.70 -18.35 -3.40
CA PHE A 23 41.72 -17.27 -3.53
C PHE A 23 42.42 -16.18 -4.32
N ALA A 24 42.25 -16.23 -5.64
CA ALA A 24 42.57 -15.11 -6.50
C ALA A 24 41.88 -13.87 -5.93
N SER A 25 42.64 -12.78 -5.86
CA SER A 25 42.20 -11.44 -5.52
C SER A 25 41.08 -11.01 -6.48
N GLU A 26 39.84 -11.36 -6.16
CA GLU A 26 38.70 -10.56 -6.60
C GLU A 26 38.82 -9.24 -5.87
N LYS A 27 39.06 -8.16 -6.62
CA LYS A 27 38.83 -6.80 -6.13
C LYS A 27 37.47 -6.83 -5.42
N SER A 28 37.43 -6.38 -4.17
CA SER A 28 36.19 -6.17 -3.43
C SER A 28 35.28 -5.30 -4.29
N LEU A 29 34.31 -5.93 -4.95
CA LEU A 29 33.25 -5.25 -5.67
C LEU A 29 32.60 -4.31 -4.66
N SER A 30 32.35 -3.07 -5.07
CA SER A 30 31.55 -2.17 -4.25
C SER A 30 30.20 -2.82 -3.94
N THR A 31 29.58 -2.49 -2.81
CA THR A 31 28.26 -3.00 -2.39
C THR A 31 27.19 -2.81 -3.48
N GLU A 32 27.35 -1.75 -4.29
CA GLU A 32 26.57 -1.41 -5.46
C GLU A 32 26.76 -2.43 -6.60
N GLU A 33 28.01 -2.72 -6.97
CA GLU A 33 28.32 -3.72 -8.01
C GLU A 33 27.88 -5.14 -7.61
N TRP A 34 27.87 -5.48 -6.32
CA TRP A 34 27.38 -6.78 -5.83
C TRP A 34 25.85 -6.89 -5.89
N ALA A 35 25.13 -5.83 -5.51
CA ALA A 35 23.67 -5.81 -5.50
C ALA A 35 23.05 -5.75 -6.92
N GLU A 36 23.71 -5.05 -7.85
CA GLU A 36 23.33 -4.97 -9.27
C GLU A 36 23.66 -6.25 -10.05
N ARG A 37 24.77 -6.94 -9.74
CA ARG A 37 25.20 -8.14 -10.48
C ARG A 37 24.29 -9.36 -10.31
N ARG A 38 23.61 -9.53 -9.17
CA ARG A 38 22.75 -10.73 -8.97
C ARG A 38 21.34 -10.57 -9.52
N HIS A 39 20.79 -9.36 -9.59
CA HIS A 39 19.43 -9.09 -10.09
C HIS A 39 19.31 -7.66 -10.63
N SER A 40 20.07 -7.31 -11.66
CA SER A 40 19.73 -6.13 -12.47
C SER A 40 18.29 -6.33 -12.96
N PRO A 41 17.36 -5.39 -12.70
CA PRO A 41 16.02 -5.50 -13.25
C PRO A 41 16.15 -5.63 -14.76
N SER A 42 15.77 -6.77 -15.31
CA SER A 42 15.70 -6.94 -16.76
C SER A 42 14.46 -6.20 -17.22
N ASP A 43 14.65 -5.15 -18.00
CA ASP A 43 13.55 -4.53 -18.74
C ASP A 43 12.85 -5.65 -19.52
N LYS A 44 11.55 -5.85 -19.24
CA LYS A 44 10.82 -6.97 -19.87
C LYS A 44 10.39 -6.60 -21.28
N ASN A 45 10.20 -5.31 -21.57
CA ASN A 45 9.83 -4.77 -22.87
C ASN A 45 10.30 -3.32 -23.03
N PRO A 46 10.58 -2.86 -24.27
CA PRO A 46 10.73 -1.43 -24.52
C PRO A 46 9.40 -0.71 -24.20
N PRO A 47 9.45 0.51 -23.65
CA PRO A 47 8.24 1.26 -23.35
C PRO A 47 7.51 1.59 -24.67
N PRO A 48 6.16 1.72 -24.63
CA PRO A 48 5.39 2.22 -25.75
C PRO A 48 5.89 3.59 -26.22
N GLU A 49 5.68 3.87 -27.50
CA GLU A 49 6.00 5.17 -28.08
C GLU A 49 5.32 6.31 -27.29
N GLY A 50 6.08 7.40 -27.06
CA GLY A 50 5.62 8.55 -26.29
C GLY A 50 5.62 8.38 -24.77
N CYS A 51 6.12 7.25 -24.25
CA CYS A 51 6.18 7.00 -22.81
C CYS A 51 7.56 7.25 -22.21
N LYS A 52 7.62 8.05 -21.13
CA LYS A 52 8.84 8.26 -20.35
C LYS A 52 9.11 7.02 -19.49
N THR A 53 10.29 6.43 -19.63
CA THR A 53 10.65 5.23 -18.86
C THR A 53 10.81 5.54 -17.38
N VAL A 54 10.09 4.80 -16.55
CA VAL A 54 10.32 4.70 -15.10
C VAL A 54 11.09 3.41 -14.86
N LYS A 55 12.37 3.56 -14.53
CA LYS A 55 13.27 2.46 -14.21
C LYS A 55 14.04 2.77 -12.94
N TYR A 56 14.49 1.72 -12.26
CA TYR A 56 15.40 1.80 -11.14
C TYR A 56 16.70 2.44 -11.62
N ARG A 57 17.11 3.55 -10.98
CA ARG A 57 18.29 4.31 -11.40
C ARG A 57 19.55 3.93 -10.62
N GLY A 58 19.43 3.02 -9.65
CA GLY A 58 20.52 2.71 -8.73
C GLY A 58 20.71 3.85 -7.73
N GLY A 59 20.44 3.59 -6.45
CA GLY A 59 20.62 4.61 -5.41
C GLY A 59 19.86 4.27 -4.14
N TYR A 60 20.62 4.24 -3.03
CA TYR A 60 20.26 4.05 -1.62
C TYR A 60 19.13 3.05 -1.30
N TYR A 61 19.47 2.06 -0.48
CA TYR A 61 18.50 1.42 0.39
C TYR A 61 17.86 2.48 1.29
N PRO A 62 16.51 2.60 1.33
CA PRO A 62 15.52 1.82 0.60
C PRO A 62 15.21 2.34 -0.82
N ILE A 63 14.99 1.40 -1.77
CA ILE A 63 14.59 1.70 -3.15
C ILE A 63 13.40 2.66 -3.15
N THR A 64 13.67 3.89 -3.56
CA THR A 64 12.72 4.98 -3.69
C THR A 64 13.04 5.67 -5.01
N GLU A 65 12.20 5.48 -6.01
CA GLU A 65 12.32 6.22 -7.27
C GLU A 65 11.35 7.39 -7.28
N ALA A 66 11.91 8.59 -7.33
CA ALA A 66 11.15 9.79 -7.62
C ALA A 66 11.17 10.03 -9.13
N PHE A 67 10.01 10.35 -9.70
CA PHE A 67 9.92 10.77 -11.09
C PHE A 67 9.14 12.09 -11.20
N GLU A 68 9.55 12.89 -12.18
CA GLU A 68 9.12 14.28 -12.35
C GLU A 68 8.49 14.51 -13.73
N GLY A 69 7.62 15.51 -13.77
CA GLY A 69 7.09 16.08 -15.01
C GLY A 69 5.80 15.43 -15.49
N SER A 70 5.08 16.18 -16.31
CA SER A 70 3.79 15.76 -16.89
C SER A 70 3.96 14.73 -18.01
N GLY A 71 2.84 14.11 -18.38
CA GLY A 71 2.73 13.16 -19.48
C GLY A 71 2.71 11.71 -19.02
N ARG A 72 2.91 10.80 -19.99
CA ARG A 72 2.85 9.36 -19.77
C ARG A 72 4.19 8.80 -19.30
N HIS A 73 4.14 8.00 -18.24
CA HIS A 73 5.26 7.34 -17.59
C HIS A 73 5.00 5.84 -17.60
N CYS A 74 5.99 5.02 -17.98
CA CYS A 74 5.83 3.56 -18.11
C CYS A 74 6.91 2.85 -17.31
N VAL A 75 6.46 1.99 -16.41
CA VAL A 75 7.34 1.05 -15.72
C VAL A 75 7.76 -0.05 -16.69
N VAL A 76 9.06 -0.35 -16.74
CA VAL A 76 9.62 -1.35 -17.69
C VAL A 76 10.14 -2.63 -17.01
N HIS A 77 10.16 -2.64 -15.67
CA HIS A 77 10.56 -3.79 -14.87
C HIS A 77 9.85 -3.77 -13.51
N ASP A 78 9.93 -4.87 -12.78
CA ASP A 78 9.35 -4.94 -11.44
C ASP A 78 10.17 -4.10 -10.45
N PHE A 79 9.50 -3.44 -9.51
CA PHE A 79 10.10 -2.70 -8.40
C PHE A 79 9.95 -3.51 -7.11
N VAL A 80 11.05 -4.06 -6.59
CA VAL A 80 11.04 -4.93 -5.41
C VAL A 80 11.89 -4.29 -4.31
N GLN A 81 11.23 -3.66 -3.33
CA GLN A 81 11.92 -3.09 -2.19
C GLN A 81 12.46 -4.19 -1.28
N ARG A 82 13.78 -4.16 -1.04
CA ARG A 82 14.47 -5.13 -0.21
C ARG A 82 14.44 -4.70 1.26
N LYS A 83 14.52 -5.67 2.17
CA LYS A 83 14.67 -5.39 3.61
C LYS A 83 16.01 -4.69 3.83
N ALA A 84 16.06 -3.73 4.75
CA ALA A 84 17.33 -3.15 5.22
C ALA A 84 18.23 -4.16 5.97
N ARG A 85 17.81 -5.44 6.07
CA ARG A 85 18.44 -6.48 6.89
C ARG A 85 19.25 -7.50 6.08
N ASP A 86 19.67 -7.14 4.88
CA ASP A 86 20.75 -7.84 4.21
C ASP A 86 22.05 -7.29 4.79
N TRP A 87 22.86 -8.14 5.43
CA TRP A 87 24.10 -7.77 6.13
C TRP A 87 24.96 -6.79 5.31
N ILE A 88 25.11 -5.56 5.81
CA ILE A 88 26.12 -4.61 5.34
C ILE A 88 27.24 -4.64 6.37
N GLU A 89 28.47 -4.82 5.88
CA GLU A 89 29.72 -5.02 6.59
C GLU A 89 29.79 -4.35 7.98
N GLY A 90 29.65 -5.16 9.04
CA GLY A 90 30.06 -4.80 10.39
C GLY A 90 29.17 -3.83 11.19
N GLY A 91 28.04 -3.36 10.65
CA GLY A 91 27.15 -2.42 11.35
C GLY A 91 25.66 -2.73 11.15
N ILE A 92 24.92 -2.91 12.25
CA ILE A 92 23.47 -3.06 12.22
C ILE A 92 22.84 -1.66 12.16
N GLU A 93 22.59 -1.11 10.97
CA GLU A 93 21.67 0.02 10.84
C GLU A 93 20.22 -0.48 10.84
N ARG A 94 19.52 -0.26 11.96
CA ARG A 94 18.09 -0.55 12.10
C ARG A 94 17.28 0.62 11.52
N GLY A 95 17.10 0.65 10.20
CA GLY A 95 16.14 1.55 9.55
C GLY A 95 15.00 0.77 8.90
N GLU A 96 13.76 0.96 9.34
CA GLU A 96 12.60 0.54 8.56
C GLU A 96 12.47 1.47 7.35
N PRO A 97 12.42 0.95 6.10
CA PRO A 97 12.06 1.76 4.95
C PRO A 97 10.74 2.49 5.21
N ARG A 98 10.74 3.83 5.14
CA ARG A 98 9.53 4.64 5.25
C ARG A 98 9.26 5.39 3.95
N GLY A 99 8.00 5.35 3.50
CA GLY A 99 7.50 6.07 2.33
C GLY A 99 7.26 5.18 1.11
N ALA A 100 6.89 5.83 0.00
CA ALA A 100 6.54 5.15 -1.24
C ALA A 100 7.75 4.65 -2.05
N ILE A 101 7.61 3.50 -2.72
CA ILE A 101 8.62 2.94 -3.63
C ILE A 101 8.71 3.78 -4.90
N LEU A 102 7.57 4.12 -5.49
CA LEU A 102 7.48 5.07 -6.59
C LEU A 102 6.83 6.37 -6.09
N LYS A 103 7.50 7.50 -6.32
CA LYS A 103 7.06 8.80 -5.84
C LYS A 103 6.86 9.78 -6.99
N PHE A 104 5.67 10.38 -7.05
CA PHE A 104 5.45 11.58 -7.84
C PHE A 104 6.11 12.77 -7.12
N PHE A 105 7.06 13.42 -7.78
CA PHE A 105 7.69 14.65 -7.29
C PHE A 105 7.36 15.82 -8.21
N ARG A 106 6.71 16.85 -7.66
CA ARG A 106 6.37 18.10 -8.37
C ARG A 106 5.70 17.85 -9.73
N SER A 107 4.71 16.97 -9.74
CA SER A 107 4.06 16.52 -10.97
C SER A 107 2.60 16.96 -11.01
N ASN A 108 2.21 17.58 -12.11
CA ASN A 108 0.80 17.78 -12.46
C ASN A 108 0.56 17.07 -13.78
N ASN A 109 -0.63 16.47 -13.96
CA ASN A 109 -1.01 15.79 -15.20
C ASN A 109 -0.04 14.67 -15.59
N SER A 110 0.03 13.65 -14.75
CA SER A 110 0.93 12.50 -14.92
C SER A 110 0.13 11.21 -14.98
N ASP A 111 0.46 10.38 -15.95
CA ASP A 111 -0.16 9.07 -16.17
C ASP A 111 0.89 7.97 -16.01
N LEU A 112 0.83 7.23 -14.90
CA LEU A 112 1.73 6.12 -14.60
C LEU A 112 1.09 4.79 -15.00
N ASP A 113 1.58 4.22 -16.09
CA ASP A 113 1.25 2.89 -16.57
C ASP A 113 2.26 1.89 -15.99
N LEU A 114 1.78 0.98 -15.13
CA LEU A 114 2.62 -0.07 -14.57
C LEU A 114 2.90 -1.20 -15.55
N GLN A 115 2.23 -1.24 -16.72
CA GLN A 115 2.46 -2.23 -17.77
C GLN A 115 2.45 -3.70 -17.31
N SER A 116 1.57 -4.03 -16.38
CA SER A 116 1.47 -5.33 -15.71
C SER A 116 2.65 -5.70 -14.81
N HIS A 117 3.55 -4.76 -14.53
CA HIS A 117 4.65 -4.97 -13.59
C HIS A 117 4.19 -4.95 -12.14
N LEU A 118 5.04 -5.53 -11.29
CA LEU A 118 4.89 -5.57 -9.85
C LEU A 118 5.65 -4.42 -9.18
N VAL A 119 4.99 -3.69 -8.29
CA VAL A 119 5.60 -2.81 -7.29
C VAL A 119 5.39 -3.45 -5.92
N THR A 120 6.45 -3.88 -5.24
CA THR A 120 6.33 -4.61 -3.97
C THR A 120 7.25 -4.09 -2.87
N GLY A 121 6.67 -3.90 -1.69
CA GLY A 121 7.35 -3.47 -0.47
C GLY A 121 7.95 -4.64 0.29
N ALA A 122 8.97 -4.36 1.11
CA ALA A 122 9.59 -5.38 1.93
C ALA A 122 8.59 -5.95 2.96
N PRO A 123 8.52 -7.28 3.17
CA PRO A 123 7.71 -7.87 4.23
C PRO A 123 8.04 -7.23 5.58
N PHE A 124 7.01 -6.85 6.34
CA PHE A 124 7.10 -6.17 7.64
C PHE A 124 7.51 -4.68 7.61
N SER A 125 7.67 -4.07 6.44
CA SER A 125 7.87 -2.63 6.32
C SER A 125 6.54 -1.91 6.09
N ASN A 126 6.32 -0.78 6.78
CA ASN A 126 5.13 0.06 6.59
C ASN A 126 5.33 0.99 5.40
N THR A 127 5.45 0.37 4.22
CA THR A 127 5.82 1.03 2.97
C THR A 127 4.60 1.32 2.13
N SER A 128 4.69 2.40 1.37
CA SER A 128 3.69 2.69 0.34
C SER A 128 4.20 2.13 -1.00
N GLY A 129 3.33 1.61 -1.86
CA GLY A 129 3.73 1.20 -3.20
C GLY A 129 4.03 2.44 -4.03
N ILE A 130 2.99 3.26 -4.22
CA ILE A 130 3.04 4.49 -5.00
C ILE A 130 2.53 5.63 -4.13
N GLY A 131 3.16 6.80 -4.20
CA GLY A 131 2.62 7.94 -3.50
C GLY A 131 3.12 9.30 -3.95
N THR A 132 2.53 10.33 -3.35
CA THR A 132 2.89 11.73 -3.57
C THR A 132 3.74 12.25 -2.42
N LEU A 133 4.80 13.00 -2.74
CA LEU A 133 5.49 13.79 -1.72
C LEU A 133 4.63 14.98 -1.29
N PRO A 134 4.75 15.50 -0.06
CA PRO A 134 4.04 16.71 0.31
C PRO A 134 4.42 17.89 -0.61
N SER A 135 3.42 18.59 -1.16
CA SER A 135 3.65 19.77 -2.03
C SER A 135 2.76 20.92 -1.60
N LYS A 136 3.36 22.11 -1.44
CA LYS A 136 2.62 23.34 -1.17
C LYS A 136 1.72 23.75 -2.35
N ASN A 137 2.06 23.34 -3.56
CA ASN A 137 1.33 23.71 -4.78
C ASN A 137 0.29 22.66 -5.18
N GLY A 138 0.03 21.66 -4.34
CA GLY A 138 -0.83 20.52 -4.67
C GLY A 138 -0.24 19.60 -5.75
N PHE A 139 -0.90 18.48 -5.99
CA PHE A 139 -0.75 17.68 -7.20
C PHE A 139 -2.15 17.58 -7.81
N PHE A 140 -2.23 17.53 -9.14
CA PHE A 140 -3.49 17.40 -9.85
C PHE A 140 -3.32 16.47 -11.04
N ASN A 141 -4.39 15.75 -11.40
CA ASN A 141 -4.45 14.84 -12.53
C ASN A 141 -3.34 13.78 -12.47
N LEU A 142 -3.30 13.01 -11.37
CA LEU A 142 -2.39 11.87 -11.24
C LEU A 142 -3.15 10.58 -11.49
N ARG A 143 -2.67 9.77 -12.43
CA ARG A 143 -3.25 8.49 -12.77
C ARG A 143 -2.24 7.38 -12.56
N VAL A 144 -2.68 6.28 -11.98
CA VAL A 144 -1.90 5.05 -11.77
C VAL A 144 -2.75 3.89 -12.25
N HIS A 145 -2.22 3.10 -13.17
CA HIS A 145 -3.02 2.03 -13.77
C HIS A 145 -2.21 0.82 -14.26
N ASN A 146 -2.94 -0.25 -14.55
CA ASN A 146 -2.46 -1.47 -15.23
C ASN A 146 -1.26 -2.15 -14.55
N GLY A 147 -1.40 -2.64 -13.32
CA GLY A 147 -0.33 -3.39 -12.69
C GLY A 147 -0.68 -4.00 -11.35
N LYS A 148 0.36 -4.50 -10.68
CA LYS A 148 0.23 -5.15 -9.38
C LYS A 148 1.02 -4.41 -8.32
N ILE A 149 0.40 -4.19 -7.16
CA ILE A 149 1.04 -3.53 -6.02
C ILE A 149 0.91 -4.43 -4.79
N GLU A 150 2.02 -4.71 -4.11
CA GLU A 150 2.03 -5.54 -2.90
C GLU A 150 2.76 -4.84 -1.75
N THR A 151 2.06 -4.49 -0.67
CA THR A 151 2.65 -3.82 0.51
C THR A 151 2.29 -4.58 1.80
N PRO A 152 2.96 -5.71 2.09
CA PRO A 152 2.58 -6.68 3.12
C PRO A 152 2.87 -6.28 4.59
N GLY A 153 3.22 -5.02 4.87
CA GLY A 153 3.34 -4.52 6.25
C GLY A 153 1.99 -4.18 6.88
N THR A 154 1.88 -4.23 8.21
CA THR A 154 0.62 -3.94 8.95
C THR A 154 0.02 -2.57 8.60
N TYR A 155 0.86 -1.58 8.30
CA TYR A 155 0.42 -0.26 7.82
C TYR A 155 0.85 0.00 6.37
N GLY A 156 1.13 -1.05 5.61
CA GLY A 156 1.49 -0.93 4.20
C GLY A 156 0.34 -0.34 3.39
N ILE A 157 0.66 0.55 2.44
CA ILE A 157 -0.31 1.26 1.61
C ILE A 157 -0.06 1.00 0.13
N GLY A 158 -1.06 0.59 -0.65
CA GLY A 158 -0.87 0.43 -2.10
C GLY A 158 -0.58 1.76 -2.81
N VAL A 159 -1.55 2.67 -2.77
CA VAL A 159 -1.52 3.99 -3.40
C VAL A 159 -1.86 5.07 -2.37
N ASP A 160 -0.97 6.06 -2.21
CA ASP A 160 -1.10 7.19 -1.28
C ASP A 160 -1.04 8.54 -2.03
N MET A 161 -2.21 9.12 -2.30
CA MET A 161 -2.35 10.42 -2.96
C MET A 161 -2.98 11.45 -2.02
N ILE A 162 -2.31 11.69 -0.89
CA ILE A 162 -2.67 12.72 0.09
C ILE A 162 -1.53 13.76 0.16
N PRO A 163 -1.52 14.78 -0.72
CA PRO A 163 -0.37 15.69 -0.83
C PRO A 163 -0.29 16.75 0.27
N HIS A 164 -1.39 17.02 0.99
CA HIS A 164 -1.51 18.16 1.92
C HIS A 164 -1.27 17.81 3.39
N VAL A 165 -1.06 16.53 3.70
CA VAL A 165 -1.00 16.06 5.09
C VAL A 165 0.45 15.72 5.45
N VAL A 166 0.98 16.43 6.45
CA VAL A 166 2.32 16.20 6.98
C VAL A 166 2.39 14.84 7.68
N ALA A 167 3.59 14.25 7.73
CA ALA A 167 3.77 12.86 8.17
C ALA A 167 3.23 12.54 9.58
N SER A 168 3.20 13.51 10.51
CA SER A 168 2.62 13.34 11.84
C SER A 168 1.09 13.21 11.82
N ASP A 169 0.44 13.92 10.90
CA ASP A 169 -1.02 13.90 10.75
C ASP A 169 -1.46 12.68 9.92
N ARG A 170 -0.61 12.19 9.02
CA ARG A 170 -0.82 10.92 8.29
C ARG A 170 -0.94 9.72 9.22
N ILE A 171 -0.15 9.67 10.31
CA ILE A 171 -0.24 8.56 11.27
C ILE A 171 -1.64 8.54 11.90
N LYS A 172 -2.21 9.71 12.20
CA LYS A 172 -3.58 9.84 12.75
C LYS A 172 -4.64 9.44 11.73
N GLU A 173 -4.52 9.84 10.47
CA GLU A 173 -5.40 9.37 9.38
C GLU A 173 -5.38 7.85 9.22
N LEU A 174 -4.21 7.26 9.44
CA LEU A 174 -4.02 5.82 9.38
C LEU A 174 -4.56 5.08 10.61
N THR A 175 -4.74 5.75 11.76
CA THR A 175 -5.11 5.10 13.03
C THR A 175 -6.50 5.48 13.56
N GLU A 176 -7.03 6.66 13.24
CA GLU A 176 -8.26 7.16 13.86
C GLU A 176 -9.47 6.95 12.94
N ASP A 177 -10.13 5.81 13.15
CA ASP A 177 -11.46 5.52 12.63
C ASP A 177 -12.58 6.18 13.49
N LEU A 178 -12.31 7.36 14.05
CA LEU A 178 -13.20 7.97 15.03
C LEU A 178 -14.46 8.55 14.37
N PRO A 179 -15.67 8.25 14.89
CA PRO A 179 -16.84 9.05 14.57
C PRO A 179 -16.58 10.51 14.93
N VAL A 180 -17.10 11.46 14.13
CA VAL A 180 -17.30 12.85 14.58
C VAL A 180 -18.46 12.86 15.58
N MET A 181 -18.31 12.17 16.71
CA MET A 181 -19.18 12.41 17.85
C MET A 181 -18.67 13.69 18.50
N LYS A 182 -19.51 14.74 18.50
CA LYS A 182 -19.35 15.90 19.40
C LYS A 182 -19.48 15.43 20.85
N THR A 183 -18.51 14.71 21.37
CA THR A 183 -18.44 14.40 22.80
C THR A 183 -17.28 15.17 23.41
N ASN A 184 -17.59 15.79 24.54
CA ASN A 184 -16.73 16.74 25.24
C ASN A 184 -15.51 16.01 25.82
N GLY A 185 -14.46 15.88 25.01
CA GLY A 185 -13.22 15.22 25.42
C GLY A 185 -12.17 15.14 24.32
N TRP A 186 -12.21 16.03 23.33
CA TRP A 186 -11.22 16.06 22.25
C TRP A 186 -9.83 16.29 22.85
N ASN A 187 -8.91 15.36 22.61
CA ASN A 187 -7.50 15.70 22.75
C ASN A 187 -7.19 16.82 21.73
N SER A 188 -6.19 17.65 22.01
CA SER A 188 -5.81 18.79 21.14
C SER A 188 -5.44 18.38 19.72
N GLU A 189 -5.16 17.10 19.51
CA GLU A 189 -4.63 16.53 18.28
C GLU A 189 -5.71 16.14 17.27
N THR A 190 -6.81 15.51 17.72
CA THR A 190 -8.00 15.21 16.91
C THR A 190 -8.78 16.50 16.60
N LYS A 191 -8.69 17.51 17.46
CA LYS A 191 -9.21 18.86 17.19
C LYS A 191 -8.53 19.49 15.97
N ASN A 192 -7.20 19.45 15.91
CA ASN A 192 -6.44 20.01 14.78
C ASN A 192 -6.77 19.34 13.44
N PHE A 193 -7.01 18.02 13.41
CA PHE A 193 -7.36 17.29 12.18
C PHE A 193 -8.75 17.68 11.64
N ASN A 194 -9.76 17.76 12.51
CA ASN A 194 -11.11 18.16 12.10
C ASN A 194 -11.22 19.67 11.84
N GLU A 195 -10.25 20.46 12.30
CA GLU A 195 -10.13 21.88 12.00
C GLU A 195 -9.29 22.15 10.73
N ILE A 196 -8.73 21.13 10.07
CA ILE A 196 -8.12 21.32 8.74
C ILE A 196 -9.23 21.81 7.81
N PRO A 197 -9.15 23.06 7.30
CA PRO A 197 -10.08 23.51 6.29
C PRO A 197 -9.70 22.78 5.00
N TRP A 198 -10.40 21.67 4.71
CA TRP A 198 -10.23 20.94 3.48
C TRP A 198 -10.73 21.80 2.31
N ASP A 199 -9.82 22.56 1.71
CA ASP A 199 -10.08 23.20 0.42
C ASP A 199 -9.90 22.16 -0.68
N TYR A 200 -11.01 21.61 -1.16
CA TYR A 200 -11.03 20.67 -2.27
C TYR A 200 -10.99 21.36 -3.65
N SER A 201 -10.67 22.67 -3.67
CA SER A 201 -10.48 23.47 -4.87
C SER A 201 -9.00 23.83 -5.07
N PRO A 202 -8.46 23.68 -6.29
CA PRO A 202 -9.11 23.10 -7.46
C PRO A 202 -9.22 21.57 -7.37
N PRO A 203 -10.05 20.91 -8.22
CA PRO A 203 -10.20 19.46 -8.18
C PRO A 203 -8.92 18.70 -8.51
N THR A 204 -8.74 17.56 -7.83
CA THR A 204 -7.51 16.76 -7.88
C THR A 204 -7.48 15.74 -9.01
N PHE A 205 -8.62 15.17 -9.40
CA PHE A 205 -8.71 14.20 -10.49
C PHE A 205 -7.72 13.04 -10.37
N TYR A 206 -7.47 12.56 -9.15
CA TYR A 206 -6.64 11.39 -8.93
C TYR A 206 -7.35 10.13 -9.41
N THR A 207 -6.62 9.24 -10.08
CA THR A 207 -7.17 8.02 -10.63
C THR A 207 -6.29 6.82 -10.26
N ALA A 208 -6.91 5.80 -9.66
CA ALA A 208 -6.34 4.47 -9.48
C ALA A 208 -7.24 3.45 -10.16
N GLU A 209 -6.76 2.80 -11.22
CA GLU A 209 -7.60 1.89 -11.98
C GLU A 209 -6.90 0.69 -12.63
N ASN A 210 -7.65 -0.39 -12.83
CA ASN A 210 -7.14 -1.64 -13.40
C ASN A 210 -5.91 -2.17 -12.64
N LEU A 211 -5.90 -1.99 -11.31
CA LEU A 211 -4.82 -2.46 -10.43
C LEU A 211 -5.22 -3.74 -9.68
N GLN A 212 -4.22 -4.56 -9.39
CA GLN A 212 -4.30 -5.62 -8.39
C GLN A 212 -3.48 -5.19 -7.17
N ILE A 213 -4.15 -4.83 -6.09
CA ILE A 213 -3.51 -4.30 -4.88
C ILE A 213 -3.66 -5.30 -3.74
N LYS A 214 -2.53 -5.69 -3.14
CA LYS A 214 -2.49 -6.41 -1.87
C LYS A 214 -1.78 -5.59 -0.81
N SER A 215 -2.42 -5.28 0.30
CA SER A 215 -1.81 -4.42 1.31
C SER A 215 -2.14 -4.92 2.72
N GLY A 216 -1.15 -4.89 3.63
CA GLY A 216 -1.43 -5.27 5.02
C GLY A 216 -2.25 -4.20 5.77
N GLY A 217 -2.15 -2.92 5.35
CA GLY A 217 -2.95 -1.82 5.90
C GLY A 217 -4.10 -1.43 4.97
N ARG A 218 -3.90 -0.35 4.19
CA ARG A 218 -4.90 0.19 3.25
C ARG A 218 -4.44 -0.04 1.82
N ALA A 219 -5.34 -0.24 0.88
CA ALA A 219 -4.95 -0.32 -0.52
C ALA A 219 -4.81 1.06 -1.15
N ILE A 220 -5.77 1.96 -0.89
CA ILE A 220 -5.81 3.28 -1.52
C ILE A 220 -6.22 4.33 -0.50
N ILE A 221 -5.50 5.44 -0.49
CA ILE A 221 -5.91 6.65 0.22
C ILE A 221 -5.76 7.85 -0.71
N MET A 222 -6.80 8.68 -0.80
CA MET A 222 -6.81 9.89 -1.63
C MET A 222 -7.53 11.02 -0.91
N ALA A 223 -7.01 12.23 -1.05
CA ALA A 223 -7.67 13.44 -0.58
C ALA A 223 -7.76 14.48 -1.70
N GLY A 224 -8.97 15.03 -1.91
CA GLY A 224 -9.27 15.97 -2.99
C GLY A 224 -10.64 15.69 -3.61
N SER A 225 -11.00 16.41 -4.67
CA SER A 225 -12.27 16.21 -5.37
C SER A 225 -12.14 15.57 -6.75
N ASP A 226 -13.22 14.96 -7.21
CA ASP A 226 -13.36 14.35 -8.54
C ASP A 226 -12.37 13.19 -8.78
N ASN A 227 -12.07 12.44 -7.71
CA ASN A 227 -11.16 11.29 -7.75
C ASN A 227 -11.86 10.01 -8.22
N VAL A 228 -11.09 9.07 -8.80
CA VAL A 228 -11.60 7.83 -9.39
C VAL A 228 -10.85 6.63 -8.85
N VAL A 229 -11.60 5.66 -8.31
CA VAL A 229 -11.13 4.31 -7.97
C VAL A 229 -11.96 3.33 -8.77
N ARG A 230 -11.37 2.73 -9.81
CA ARG A 230 -12.15 1.94 -10.78
C ARG A 230 -11.52 0.62 -11.21
N ASN A 231 -12.33 -0.43 -11.34
CA ASN A 231 -11.92 -1.73 -11.91
C ASN A 231 -10.69 -2.35 -11.22
N ASN A 232 -10.52 -2.09 -9.92
CA ASN A 232 -9.42 -2.66 -9.16
C ASN A 232 -9.83 -3.95 -8.47
N THR A 233 -8.87 -4.86 -8.30
CA THR A 233 -8.96 -5.94 -7.31
C THR A 233 -8.13 -5.55 -6.10
N ILE A 234 -8.79 -5.39 -4.96
CA ILE A 234 -8.20 -4.86 -3.74
C ILE A 234 -8.35 -5.92 -2.66
N GLU A 235 -7.22 -6.40 -2.14
CA GLU A 235 -7.15 -7.37 -1.06
C GLU A 235 -6.34 -6.76 0.09
N VAL A 236 -6.94 -6.65 1.28
CA VAL A 236 -6.25 -6.08 2.44
C VAL A 236 -6.42 -6.92 3.70
N ASP A 237 -5.39 -6.88 4.54
CA ASP A 237 -5.44 -7.44 5.90
C ASP A 237 -5.90 -6.39 6.93
N GLY A 238 -5.93 -5.11 6.55
CA GLY A 238 -6.47 -4.03 7.35
C GLY A 238 -7.99 -3.89 7.22
N ARG A 239 -8.62 -3.19 8.16
CA ARG A 239 -10.09 -3.05 8.19
C ARG A 239 -10.69 -2.17 7.10
N THR A 240 -9.91 -1.19 6.64
CA THR A 240 -10.32 -0.20 5.65
C THR A 240 -9.48 -0.40 4.41
N ALA A 241 -10.10 -0.88 3.33
CA ALA A 241 -9.41 -1.08 2.06
C ALA A 241 -9.14 0.25 1.36
N VAL A 242 -10.13 1.14 1.36
CA VAL A 242 -10.04 2.44 0.70
C VAL A 242 -10.58 3.53 1.61
N TYR A 243 -9.87 4.64 1.69
CA TYR A 243 -10.34 5.85 2.36
C TYR A 243 -10.20 7.05 1.43
N LEU A 244 -11.33 7.69 1.10
CA LEU A 244 -11.38 8.88 0.27
C LEU A 244 -11.88 10.08 1.09
N TYR A 245 -11.22 11.21 0.90
CA TYR A 245 -11.63 12.51 1.44
C TYR A 245 -11.97 13.44 0.28
N GLY A 246 -13.17 14.02 0.31
CA GLY A 246 -13.61 15.05 -0.60
C GLY A 246 -14.64 14.60 -1.64
N PRO A 247 -15.29 15.58 -2.29
CA PRO A 247 -16.55 15.38 -3.00
C PRO A 247 -16.37 14.82 -4.42
N ARG A 248 -17.50 14.38 -4.99
CA ARG A 248 -17.65 13.95 -6.40
C ARG A 248 -16.71 12.82 -6.82
N SER A 249 -16.31 11.97 -5.88
CA SER A 249 -15.48 10.81 -6.20
C SER A 249 -16.31 9.70 -6.86
N LEU A 250 -15.69 8.94 -7.77
CA LEU A 250 -16.27 7.75 -8.40
C LEU A 250 -15.56 6.49 -7.88
N VAL A 251 -16.32 5.58 -7.27
CA VAL A 251 -15.85 4.25 -6.89
C VAL A 251 -16.65 3.21 -7.67
N GLU A 252 -16.06 2.61 -8.70
CA GLU A 252 -16.78 1.80 -9.67
C GLU A 252 -16.12 0.47 -10.02
N GLY A 253 -16.90 -0.62 -10.08
CA GLY A 253 -16.43 -1.87 -10.69
C GLY A 253 -15.29 -2.56 -9.93
N ASN A 254 -15.04 -2.17 -8.67
CA ASN A 254 -13.96 -2.74 -7.86
C ASN A 254 -14.42 -4.01 -7.16
N THR A 255 -13.48 -4.92 -6.92
CA THR A 255 -13.65 -6.04 -5.99
C THR A 255 -12.79 -5.80 -4.76
N PHE A 256 -13.43 -5.66 -3.61
CA PHE A 256 -12.79 -5.50 -2.30
C PHE A 256 -12.84 -6.81 -1.53
N ILE A 257 -11.69 -7.24 -1.00
CA ILE A 257 -11.53 -8.43 -0.18
C ILE A 257 -10.82 -8.01 1.10
N VAL A 258 -11.51 -8.06 2.22
CA VAL A 258 -10.94 -7.69 3.53
C VAL A 258 -10.82 -8.93 4.40
N HIS A 259 -9.60 -9.22 4.87
CA HIS A 259 -9.32 -10.25 5.86
C HIS A 259 -9.36 -9.61 7.25
N MET A 260 -10.44 -9.81 8.00
CA MET A 260 -10.56 -9.21 9.33
C MET A 260 -9.59 -9.89 10.33
N ASP A 261 -8.69 -9.12 10.96
CA ASP A 261 -8.03 -9.53 12.21
C ASP A 261 -8.95 -9.20 13.41
N PRO A 262 -9.48 -10.21 14.13
CA PRO A 262 -10.36 -10.02 15.29
C PRO A 262 -9.66 -9.41 16.51
N ARG A 263 -8.33 -9.28 16.51
CA ARG A 263 -7.57 -8.68 17.63
C ARG A 263 -7.48 -7.17 17.55
N ASP A 264 -7.65 -6.63 16.37
CA ASP A 264 -7.49 -5.21 16.15
C ASP A 264 -8.85 -4.53 16.50
N LYS A 265 -8.80 -3.39 17.20
CA LYS A 265 -9.95 -2.74 17.83
C LYS A 265 -10.01 -1.30 17.36
N ALA A 266 -10.69 -1.07 16.24
CA ALA A 266 -10.93 0.27 15.72
C ALA A 266 -12.43 0.58 15.79
N PRO A 267 -12.79 1.82 16.15
CA PRO A 267 -14.17 2.27 16.05
C PRO A 267 -14.65 2.24 14.59
N LEU A 268 -15.94 2.00 14.35
CA LEU A 268 -16.57 2.11 13.03
C LEU A 268 -15.82 1.44 11.86
N PRO A 269 -15.55 0.14 11.91
CA PRO A 269 -14.78 -0.54 10.87
C PRO A 269 -15.58 -0.61 9.55
N ALA A 270 -14.97 -0.26 8.42
CA ALA A 270 -15.62 -0.27 7.11
C ALA A 270 -14.66 -0.50 5.94
N ILE A 271 -15.09 -1.24 4.92
CA ILE A 271 -14.23 -1.60 3.77
C ILE A 271 -13.89 -0.36 2.94
N LEU A 272 -14.91 0.44 2.60
CA LEU A 272 -14.79 1.74 1.96
C LEU A 272 -15.21 2.82 2.93
N LYS A 273 -14.31 3.77 3.21
CA LYS A 273 -14.58 4.96 4.01
C LYS A 273 -14.55 6.21 3.15
N LEU A 274 -15.52 7.07 3.38
CA LEU A 274 -15.73 8.31 2.65
C LEU A 274 -16.02 9.42 3.66
N ARG A 275 -15.30 10.53 3.52
CA ARG A 275 -15.52 11.74 4.28
C ARG A 275 -15.69 12.93 3.35
N ASP A 276 -16.63 13.82 3.65
CA ASP A 276 -16.95 15.00 2.84
C ASP A 276 -17.20 14.64 1.37
N ALA A 277 -17.81 13.48 1.14
CA ALA A 277 -17.93 12.85 -0.16
C ALA A 277 -19.14 13.33 -0.96
N ASP A 278 -19.49 14.61 -0.82
CA ASP A 278 -20.71 15.19 -1.40
C ASP A 278 -20.83 14.88 -2.91
N GLY A 279 -21.97 14.33 -3.33
CA GLY A 279 -22.24 13.99 -4.73
C GLY A 279 -21.40 12.84 -5.29
N SER A 280 -20.71 12.06 -4.46
CA SER A 280 -19.93 10.90 -4.91
C SER A 280 -20.82 9.73 -5.36
N ILE A 281 -20.29 8.91 -6.26
CA ILE A 281 -20.98 7.76 -6.83
C ILE A 281 -20.21 6.49 -6.50
N ILE A 282 -20.88 5.53 -5.87
CA ILE A 282 -20.34 4.21 -5.52
C ILE A 282 -21.19 3.15 -6.19
N ARG A 283 -20.67 2.54 -7.25
CA ARG A 283 -21.49 1.63 -8.04
C ARG A 283 -20.82 0.38 -8.57
N ASN A 284 -21.62 -0.67 -8.73
CA ASN A 284 -21.19 -1.93 -9.34
C ASN A 284 -19.93 -2.52 -8.69
N ASN A 285 -19.71 -2.26 -7.40
CA ASN A 285 -18.61 -2.84 -6.65
C ASN A 285 -19.04 -4.12 -5.95
N ARG A 286 -18.07 -5.00 -5.70
CA ARG A 286 -18.23 -6.23 -4.92
C ARG A 286 -17.42 -6.13 -3.64
N PHE A 287 -18.07 -6.25 -2.49
CA PHE A 287 -17.48 -6.15 -1.16
C PHE A 287 -17.50 -7.52 -0.48
N ILE A 288 -16.33 -8.05 -0.11
CA ILE A 288 -16.19 -9.38 0.46
C ILE A 288 -15.44 -9.29 1.78
N VAL A 289 -16.06 -9.80 2.85
CA VAL A 289 -15.37 -10.00 4.13
C VAL A 289 -14.98 -11.46 4.28
N LYS A 290 -13.69 -11.74 4.36
CA LYS A 290 -13.16 -13.06 4.73
C LYS A 290 -12.85 -13.04 6.22
N ARG A 291 -13.61 -13.79 7.00
CA ARG A 291 -13.36 -13.97 8.43
C ARG A 291 -12.48 -15.20 8.63
N SER A 292 -11.26 -15.03 9.15
CA SER A 292 -10.41 -16.14 9.59
C SER A 292 -10.60 -16.37 11.09
N GLY A 293 -11.17 -17.52 11.50
CA GLY A 293 -11.17 -17.96 12.91
C GLY A 293 -12.42 -18.73 13.36
N LEU A 294 -12.22 -19.73 14.23
CA LEU A 294 -13.25 -20.59 14.83
C LEU A 294 -14.07 -19.88 15.95
N PHE A 295 -13.67 -18.67 16.36
CA PHE A 295 -14.24 -17.96 17.50
C PHE A 295 -14.84 -16.63 17.06
N ARG A 296 -16.17 -16.61 16.90
CA ARG A 296 -16.95 -15.37 16.79
C ARG A 296 -17.09 -14.78 18.19
N LYS A 297 -16.39 -13.70 18.52
CA LYS A 297 -16.80 -12.88 19.67
C LYS A 297 -17.99 -12.03 19.25
N LYS A 298 -19.03 -12.02 20.10
CA LYS A 298 -20.34 -11.43 19.84
C LYS A 298 -20.36 -9.89 19.95
N GLU A 299 -19.25 -9.28 20.35
CA GLU A 299 -19.17 -7.86 20.77
C GLU A 299 -18.29 -6.98 19.84
N GLU A 300 -17.90 -7.47 18.67
CA GLU A 300 -17.21 -6.62 17.69
C GLU A 300 -18.22 -5.76 16.94
N GLU A 301 -17.96 -4.46 16.80
CA GLU A 301 -18.78 -3.61 15.93
C GLU A 301 -18.88 -4.22 14.53
N PRO A 302 -20.07 -4.26 13.91
CA PRO A 302 -20.23 -4.89 12.62
C PRO A 302 -19.36 -4.17 11.58
N GLN A 303 -18.55 -4.91 10.81
CA GLN A 303 -17.84 -4.37 9.65
C GLN A 303 -18.87 -3.83 8.65
N ALA A 304 -18.76 -2.55 8.32
CA ALA A 304 -19.55 -1.96 7.26
C ALA A 304 -18.93 -2.20 5.89
N GLY A 305 -19.75 -2.29 4.84
CA GLY A 305 -19.24 -2.25 3.47
C GLY A 305 -18.76 -0.85 3.15
N ILE A 306 -19.65 0.12 3.31
CA ILE A 306 -19.43 1.55 3.08
C ILE A 306 -19.70 2.30 4.37
N ASN A 307 -18.84 3.26 4.74
CA ASN A 307 -19.09 4.20 5.83
C ASN A 307 -18.96 5.63 5.34
N LEU A 308 -20.01 6.42 5.56
CA LEU A 308 -20.11 7.82 5.17
C LEU A 308 -20.04 8.72 6.40
N LEU A 309 -19.15 9.71 6.32
CA LEU A 309 -18.96 10.75 7.33
C LEU A 309 -19.17 12.10 6.66
N GLU A 310 -20.09 12.91 7.20
CA GLU A 310 -20.35 14.28 6.73
C GLU A 310 -20.57 14.38 5.20
N SER A 311 -21.23 13.38 4.59
CA SER A 311 -21.31 13.24 3.12
C SER A 311 -22.75 13.26 2.60
N LYS A 312 -23.07 14.21 1.72
CA LYS A 312 -24.41 14.43 1.18
C LYS A 312 -24.57 13.92 -0.25
N ASP A 313 -25.79 13.54 -0.58
CA ASP A 313 -26.23 13.22 -1.94
C ASP A 313 -25.36 12.14 -2.60
N VAL A 314 -24.89 11.17 -1.79
CA VAL A 314 -24.06 10.06 -2.25
C VAL A 314 -24.95 9.01 -2.93
N VAL A 315 -24.62 8.63 -4.16
CA VAL A 315 -25.33 7.58 -4.90
C VAL A 315 -24.65 6.24 -4.66
N ILE A 316 -25.41 5.25 -4.19
CA ILE A 316 -24.91 3.88 -3.95
C ILE A 316 -25.77 2.91 -4.75
N GLU A 317 -25.26 2.40 -5.88
CA GLU A 317 -26.07 1.59 -6.80
C GLU A 317 -25.41 0.30 -7.30
N GLY A 318 -26.19 -0.78 -7.42
CA GLY A 318 -25.73 -2.02 -8.06
C GLY A 318 -24.58 -2.74 -7.35
N ASN A 319 -24.31 -2.43 -6.07
CA ASN A 319 -23.22 -3.05 -5.32
C ASN A 319 -23.62 -4.42 -4.75
N VAL A 320 -22.66 -5.32 -4.62
CA VAL A 320 -22.82 -6.65 -4.03
C VAL A 320 -22.03 -6.74 -2.73
N PHE A 321 -22.69 -7.12 -1.65
CA PHE A 321 -22.08 -7.25 -0.32
C PHE A 321 -22.12 -8.71 0.15
N GLU A 322 -20.96 -9.32 0.36
CA GLU A 322 -20.80 -10.72 0.76
C GLU A 322 -20.15 -10.81 2.15
N GLN A 323 -20.84 -11.44 3.11
CA GLN A 323 -20.37 -11.56 4.50
C GLN A 323 -20.15 -10.21 5.23
N VAL A 324 -20.70 -9.13 4.67
CA VAL A 324 -20.74 -7.80 5.26
C VAL A 324 -21.98 -7.68 6.14
N ALA A 325 -21.80 -7.31 7.40
CA ALA A 325 -22.91 -7.22 8.36
C ALA A 325 -23.76 -5.96 8.15
N LEU A 326 -23.12 -4.85 7.77
CA LEU A 326 -23.78 -3.56 7.56
C LEU A 326 -23.39 -3.00 6.18
N PRO A 327 -24.19 -3.18 5.11
CA PRO A 327 -23.82 -2.74 3.77
C PRO A 327 -23.40 -1.27 3.71
N VAL A 328 -24.19 -0.38 4.32
CA VAL A 328 -23.95 1.06 4.38
C VAL A 328 -24.14 1.55 5.81
N ARG A 329 -23.16 2.29 6.33
CA ARG A 329 -23.21 3.06 7.57
C ARG A 329 -23.11 4.55 7.23
N LYS A 330 -23.90 5.37 7.92
CA LYS A 330 -23.90 6.83 7.75
C LYS A 330 -24.09 7.52 9.09
N ASP A 331 -23.44 8.66 9.26
CA ASP A 331 -23.73 9.57 10.38
C ASP A 331 -24.99 10.41 10.12
N ALA A 332 -25.36 11.25 11.09
CA ALA A 332 -26.55 12.09 11.01
C ALA A 332 -26.44 13.22 9.97
N ALA A 333 -25.22 13.57 9.54
CA ALA A 333 -24.97 14.61 8.56
C ALA A 333 -25.00 14.09 7.12
N SER A 334 -24.99 12.77 6.95
CA SER A 334 -24.84 12.11 5.65
C SER A 334 -26.18 11.70 5.01
N THR A 335 -26.31 11.88 3.69
CA THR A 335 -27.50 11.48 2.91
C THR A 335 -27.11 10.58 1.74
N THR A 336 -27.98 9.62 1.42
CA THR A 336 -27.75 8.62 0.38
C THR A 336 -28.98 8.42 -0.51
N ALA A 337 -28.73 8.12 -1.79
CA ALA A 337 -29.70 7.51 -2.70
C ALA A 337 -29.22 6.10 -3.04
N GLU A 338 -29.95 5.08 -2.60
CA GLU A 338 -29.55 3.67 -2.71
C GLU A 338 -30.47 2.89 -3.65
N SER A 339 -29.92 2.14 -4.62
CA SER A 339 -30.73 1.33 -5.54
C SER A 339 -29.99 0.07 -6.03
N GLY A 340 -30.70 -1.03 -6.28
CA GLY A 340 -30.11 -2.23 -6.91
C GLY A 340 -28.99 -2.94 -6.11
N ASN A 341 -28.75 -2.57 -4.85
CA ASN A 341 -27.72 -3.20 -4.01
C ASN A 341 -28.20 -4.57 -3.50
N THR A 342 -27.29 -5.55 -3.45
CA THR A 342 -27.60 -6.91 -2.97
C THR A 342 -26.71 -7.31 -1.80
N SER A 343 -27.26 -8.02 -0.82
CA SER A 343 -26.53 -8.53 0.34
C SER A 343 -26.67 -10.04 0.46
N GLN A 344 -25.53 -10.73 0.50
CA GLN A 344 -25.44 -12.18 0.59
C GLN A 344 -24.79 -12.57 1.92
N GLY A 345 -25.65 -13.00 2.84
CA GLY A 345 -25.28 -13.66 4.10
C GLY A 345 -24.47 -12.80 5.07
N GLY A 346 -25.16 -12.04 5.92
CA GLY A 346 -24.64 -11.59 7.23
C GLY A 346 -25.51 -12.20 8.32
N ARG A 347 -24.95 -13.10 9.14
CA ARG A 347 -25.61 -13.63 10.35
C ARG A 347 -24.85 -13.20 11.58
#